data_AF-A0AAW9BPZ9-F1
#
_entry.id   AF-A0AAW9BPZ9-F1
#
_cell.length_a   1.000
_cell.length_b   1.000
_cell.length_c   1.000
_cell.angle_alpha   90.00
_cell.angle_beta   90.00
_cell.angle_gamma   90.00
#
_symmetry.space_group_name_H-M   'P 1'
#
loop_
_entity.id
_entity.type
_entity.pdbx_description
1 polymer ?
#
loop_
_entity_poly.entity_id
_entity_poly.type
_entity_poly.pdbx_seq_one_letter_code
_entity_poly.pdbx_strand_id
1 'polypeptide(L)'
;RENVSVVAMNEEEGAALTGENDPLAAADKALEWVDLVLCTAGPNGLYMAGYTDEKVKRETTHDILESSIEEFNKFEFSRAMRKEDCVNPMKVYSHIGPYLGGPLEIKNTNGAGDAALSALLHDMAANSFHQKEVPTSEKHEVRCLTYSSLSQICKYANRVSYEVLTQHSPRLSRALPEREDSLEETYWDR
;
A
#
# COMPACT_ATOMS: atom_id res chain seq x y z
N ARG A 1 -2.38 -11.66 16.98
CA ARG A 1 -3.64 -10.99 16.57
C ARG A 1 -4.26 -10.08 17.62
N GLU A 2 -3.79 -10.07 18.87
CA GLU A 2 -4.55 -9.44 19.97
C GLU A 2 -4.65 -7.92 19.91
N ASN A 3 -3.71 -7.21 19.25
CA ASN A 3 -3.62 -5.75 19.39
C ASN A 3 -3.31 -4.95 18.10
N VAL A 4 -2.96 -5.62 16.99
CA VAL A 4 -2.45 -4.93 15.78
C VAL A 4 -3.26 -5.31 14.55
N SER A 5 -3.86 -4.32 13.89
CA SER A 5 -4.55 -4.48 12.59
C SER A 5 -3.67 -4.12 11.39
N VAL A 6 -2.75 -3.18 11.54
CA VAL A 6 -1.92 -2.69 10.43
C VAL A 6 -0.46 -2.73 10.84
N VAL A 7 0.39 -3.30 9.98
CA VAL A 7 1.86 -3.30 10.14
C VAL A 7 2.48 -2.50 9.00
N ALA A 8 3.44 -1.64 9.35
CA ALA A 8 4.39 -1.07 8.42
C ALA A 8 5.78 -1.63 8.76
N MET A 9 6.52 -2.04 7.75
CA MET A 9 7.87 -2.59 7.87
C MET A 9 8.66 -2.32 6.60
N ASN A 10 9.98 -2.39 6.66
CA ASN A 10 10.83 -2.58 5.49
C ASN A 10 11.15 -4.06 5.24
N GLU A 11 11.89 -4.37 4.17
CA GLU A 11 12.25 -5.72 3.77
C GLU A 11 13.13 -6.44 4.81
N GLU A 12 14.04 -5.73 5.48
CA GLU A 12 14.93 -6.30 6.49
C GLU A 12 14.15 -6.60 7.78
N GLU A 13 13.26 -5.69 8.19
CA GLU A 13 12.35 -5.85 9.32
C GLU A 13 11.36 -6.99 9.06
N GLY A 14 10.83 -7.08 7.84
CA GLY A 14 9.96 -8.16 7.39
C GLY A 14 10.67 -9.51 7.45
N ALA A 15 11.91 -9.60 6.97
CA ALA A 15 12.72 -10.80 7.04
C ALA A 15 13.05 -11.18 8.50
N ALA A 16 13.38 -10.21 9.34
CA ALA A 16 13.64 -10.45 10.76
C ALA A 16 12.39 -10.95 11.51
N LEU A 17 11.20 -10.44 11.15
CA LEU A 17 9.93 -10.82 11.77
C LEU A 17 9.44 -12.19 11.32
N THR A 18 9.61 -12.52 10.03
CA THR A 18 8.92 -13.64 9.39
C THR A 18 9.86 -14.79 9.01
N GLY A 19 11.16 -14.54 8.89
CA GLY A 19 12.15 -15.45 8.33
C GLY A 19 12.14 -15.52 6.79
N GLU A 20 11.30 -14.74 6.11
CA GLU A 20 11.21 -14.71 4.64
C GLU A 20 12.02 -13.54 4.08
N ASN A 21 12.98 -13.82 3.20
CA ASN A 21 13.79 -12.77 2.56
C ASN A 21 13.07 -12.09 1.38
N ASP A 22 12.05 -12.75 0.82
CA ASP A 22 11.21 -12.19 -0.23
C ASP A 22 10.15 -11.25 0.41
N PRO A 23 10.11 -9.95 0.06
CA PRO A 23 9.21 -9.00 0.72
C PRO A 23 7.73 -9.34 0.58
N LEU A 24 7.33 -9.94 -0.55
CA LEU A 24 5.96 -10.38 -0.79
C LEU A 24 5.60 -11.57 0.10
N ALA A 25 6.48 -12.57 0.22
CA ALA A 25 6.32 -13.69 1.14
C ALA A 25 6.31 -13.25 2.61
N ALA A 26 7.18 -12.29 2.98
CA ALA A 26 7.18 -11.70 4.31
C ALA A 26 5.84 -10.99 4.61
N ALA A 27 5.33 -10.20 3.67
CA ALA A 27 4.03 -9.54 3.81
C ALA A 27 2.87 -10.54 3.90
N ASP A 28 2.91 -11.62 3.10
CA ASP A 28 1.91 -12.69 3.14
C ASP A 28 1.86 -13.41 4.49
N LYS A 29 3.03 -13.72 5.05
CA LYS A 29 3.17 -14.36 6.36
C LYS A 29 2.72 -13.43 7.48
N ALA A 30 3.07 -12.14 7.40
CA ALA A 30 2.62 -11.14 8.36
C ALA A 30 1.09 -10.99 8.40
N LEU A 31 0.38 -11.14 7.27
CA LEU A 31 -1.09 -11.15 7.22
C LEU A 31 -1.75 -12.25 8.03
N GLU A 32 -1.03 -13.31 8.40
CA GLU A 32 -1.58 -14.29 9.33
C GLU A 32 -1.89 -13.64 10.68
N TRP A 33 -1.17 -12.59 11.07
CA TRP A 33 -1.26 -11.95 12.37
C TRP A 33 -2.01 -10.62 12.39
N VAL A 34 -2.17 -9.95 11.24
CA VAL A 34 -2.78 -8.61 11.09
C VAL A 34 -3.76 -8.56 9.92
N ASP A 35 -4.36 -7.39 9.64
CA ASP A 35 -5.36 -7.20 8.58
C ASP A 35 -4.78 -6.55 7.31
N LEU A 36 -3.73 -5.75 7.46
CA LEU A 36 -3.08 -5.00 6.38
C LEU A 36 -1.59 -4.82 6.65
N VAL A 37 -0.78 -5.00 5.62
CA VAL A 37 0.68 -4.89 5.67
C VAL A 37 1.13 -3.90 4.59
N LEU A 38 1.99 -2.96 4.98
CA LEU A 38 2.79 -2.11 4.10
C LEU A 38 4.26 -2.51 4.28
N CYS A 39 4.87 -3.01 3.22
CA CYS A 39 6.26 -3.46 3.21
C CYS A 39 7.06 -2.63 2.21
N THR A 40 7.87 -1.68 2.68
CA THR A 40 8.82 -0.98 1.79
C THR A 40 9.98 -1.89 1.44
N ALA A 41 10.49 -1.81 0.22
CA ALA A 41 11.53 -2.69 -0.30
C ALA A 41 12.64 -1.90 -1.02
N GLY A 42 13.03 -0.76 -0.45
CA GLY A 42 14.07 0.14 -0.97
C GLY A 42 14.01 0.34 -2.50
N PRO A 43 15.03 -0.11 -3.25
CA PRO A 43 15.10 0.04 -4.71
C PRO A 43 14.06 -0.79 -5.48
N ASN A 44 13.42 -1.77 -4.85
CA ASN A 44 12.33 -2.54 -5.44
C ASN A 44 10.96 -1.86 -5.24
N GLY A 45 10.93 -0.71 -4.58
CA GLY A 45 9.71 0.06 -4.33
C GLY A 45 9.00 -0.38 -3.06
N LEU A 46 7.73 -0.76 -3.15
CA LEU A 46 6.97 -1.24 -1.99
C LEU A 46 5.87 -2.24 -2.37
N TYR A 47 5.49 -3.03 -1.38
CA TYR A 47 4.43 -4.03 -1.45
C TYR A 47 3.35 -3.70 -0.43
N MET A 48 2.11 -4.00 -0.79
CA MET A 48 1.00 -4.05 0.15
C MET A 48 0.35 -5.43 0.09
N ALA A 49 -0.05 -5.94 1.25
CA ALA A 49 -0.81 -7.17 1.39
C ALA A 49 -1.98 -6.91 2.34
N GLY A 50 -3.20 -7.32 1.99
CA GLY A 50 -4.39 -7.10 2.80
C GLY A 50 -5.44 -8.19 2.59
N TYR A 51 -6.57 -8.05 3.28
CA TYR A 51 -7.76 -8.84 3.01
C TYR A 51 -8.81 -8.03 2.25
N THR A 52 -9.58 -8.69 1.38
CA THR A 52 -10.87 -8.21 0.88
C THR A 52 -11.88 -9.33 1.02
N ASP A 53 -13.17 -9.00 1.04
CA ASP A 53 -14.22 -10.01 0.89
C ASP A 53 -14.33 -10.40 -0.59
N GLU A 54 -14.50 -11.70 -0.84
CA GLU A 54 -14.61 -12.25 -2.19
C GLU A 54 -15.70 -11.59 -3.04
N LYS A 55 -16.80 -11.15 -2.42
CA LYS A 55 -17.95 -10.54 -3.13
C LYS A 55 -17.66 -9.16 -3.71
N VAL A 56 -16.64 -8.46 -3.19
CA VAL A 56 -16.26 -7.09 -3.58
C VAL A 56 -14.85 -7.00 -4.16
N LYS A 57 -14.23 -8.14 -4.48
CA LYS A 57 -12.93 -8.19 -5.15
C LYS A 57 -13.01 -7.48 -6.51
N ARG A 58 -11.98 -6.72 -6.85
CA ARG A 58 -11.88 -6.03 -8.14
C ARG A 58 -10.60 -6.47 -8.83
N GLU A 59 -10.75 -6.98 -10.05
CA GLU A 59 -9.62 -7.40 -10.87
C GLU A 59 -8.81 -6.20 -11.36
N THR A 60 -7.51 -6.41 -11.49
CA THR A 60 -6.60 -5.42 -12.08
C THR A 60 -6.83 -5.33 -13.58
N THR A 61 -6.58 -4.14 -14.13
CA THR A 61 -6.43 -3.94 -15.57
C THR A 61 -4.95 -3.79 -15.97
N HIS A 62 -4.03 -3.88 -15.01
CA HIS A 62 -2.59 -3.92 -15.28
C HIS A 62 -2.15 -5.33 -15.65
N ASP A 63 -0.92 -5.45 -16.18
CA ASP A 63 -0.31 -6.74 -16.42
C ASP A 63 -0.15 -7.54 -15.11
N ILE A 64 -0.35 -8.86 -15.22
CA ILE A 64 -0.13 -9.77 -14.11
C ILE A 64 1.37 -9.93 -13.89
N LEU A 65 1.82 -9.71 -12.65
CA LEU A 65 3.22 -9.74 -12.27
C LEU A 65 3.64 -11.12 -11.79
N GLU A 66 4.84 -11.56 -12.18
CA GLU A 66 5.45 -12.80 -11.71
C GLU A 66 6.23 -12.57 -10.40
N SER A 67 6.02 -13.43 -9.40
CA SER A 67 6.74 -13.37 -8.12
C SER A 67 6.62 -14.70 -7.36
N SER A 68 6.97 -14.69 -6.06
CA SER A 68 6.85 -15.83 -5.14
C SER A 68 5.41 -16.34 -4.95
N ILE A 69 4.42 -15.49 -5.22
CA ILE A 69 2.98 -15.82 -5.22
C ILE A 69 2.44 -15.64 -6.63
N GLU A 70 1.79 -16.69 -7.15
CA GLU A 70 1.20 -16.72 -8.48
C GLU A 70 0.08 -15.67 -8.63
N GLU A 71 0.11 -14.89 -9.71
CA GLU A 71 -0.84 -13.82 -10.04
C GLU A 71 -1.18 -12.87 -8.86
N PHE A 72 -0.20 -12.55 -7.99
CA PHE A 72 -0.47 -11.87 -6.72
C PHE A 72 -1.24 -10.54 -6.85
N ASN A 73 -0.98 -9.77 -7.92
CA ASN A 73 -1.63 -8.48 -8.15
C ASN A 73 -2.99 -8.58 -8.86
N LYS A 74 -3.49 -9.79 -9.15
CA LYS A 74 -4.75 -10.02 -9.88
C LYS A 74 -5.93 -9.22 -9.36
N PHE A 75 -5.98 -8.99 -8.04
CA PHE A 75 -7.06 -8.28 -7.37
C PHE A 75 -6.59 -6.99 -6.66
N GLU A 76 -5.48 -6.39 -7.11
CA GLU A 76 -4.89 -5.20 -6.48
C GLU A 76 -5.79 -3.96 -6.49
N PHE A 77 -6.85 -3.96 -7.31
CA PHE A 77 -7.88 -2.93 -7.32
C PHE A 77 -8.88 -3.10 -6.17
N SER A 78 -8.77 -4.14 -5.35
CA SER A 78 -9.61 -4.32 -4.16
C SER A 78 -9.20 -3.37 -3.03
N ARG A 79 -10.18 -2.99 -2.19
CA ARG A 79 -9.94 -2.18 -0.98
C ARG A 79 -9.63 -3.13 0.18
N ALA A 80 -8.77 -2.68 1.10
CA ALA A 80 -8.46 -3.47 2.28
C ALA A 80 -9.65 -3.47 3.25
N MET A 81 -9.93 -4.62 3.85
CA MET A 81 -10.93 -4.85 4.88
C MET A 81 -10.26 -5.51 6.08
N ARG A 82 -10.85 -5.38 7.27
CA ARG A 82 -10.45 -6.24 8.38
C ARG A 82 -10.92 -7.65 8.08
N LYS A 83 -10.12 -8.65 8.45
CA LYS A 83 -10.49 -10.05 8.22
C LYS A 83 -11.80 -10.41 8.93
N GLU A 84 -12.05 -9.83 10.11
CA GLU A 84 -13.28 -10.01 10.89
C GLU A 84 -14.53 -9.38 10.25
N ASP A 85 -14.36 -8.39 9.38
CA ASP A 85 -15.45 -7.72 8.66
C ASP A 85 -15.78 -8.44 7.33
N CYS A 86 -15.00 -9.44 6.94
CA CYS A 86 -15.24 -10.27 5.75
C CYS A 86 -16.07 -11.51 6.09
N VAL A 87 -17.01 -11.85 5.22
CA VAL A 87 -17.71 -13.14 5.20
C VAL A 87 -16.79 -14.22 4.62
N ASN A 88 -16.23 -13.95 3.44
CA ASN A 88 -15.28 -14.82 2.76
C ASN A 88 -13.96 -14.05 2.52
N PRO A 89 -13.07 -13.96 3.52
CA PRO A 89 -11.83 -13.21 3.38
C PRO A 89 -10.88 -13.88 2.39
N MET A 90 -10.40 -13.11 1.41
CA MET A 90 -9.32 -13.50 0.51
C MET A 90 -8.15 -12.53 0.65
N LYS A 91 -6.93 -13.06 0.54
CA LYS A 91 -5.73 -12.23 0.53
C LYS A 91 -5.61 -11.52 -0.83
N VAL A 92 -5.21 -10.26 -0.81
CA VAL A 92 -4.95 -9.43 -1.98
C VAL A 92 -3.65 -8.68 -1.79
N TYR A 93 -2.95 -8.44 -2.90
CA TYR A 93 -1.62 -7.88 -2.88
C TYR A 93 -1.49 -6.81 -3.96
N SER A 94 -0.52 -5.93 -3.80
CA SER A 94 -0.11 -4.98 -4.83
C SER A 94 1.37 -4.66 -4.68
N HIS A 95 2.01 -4.30 -5.79
CA HIS A 95 3.40 -3.88 -5.85
C HIS A 95 3.50 -2.63 -6.73
N ILE A 96 4.45 -1.77 -6.39
CA ILE A 96 4.81 -0.61 -7.19
C ILE A 96 6.33 -0.44 -7.14
N GLY A 97 6.95 -0.26 -8.30
CA GLY A 97 8.34 0.12 -8.40
C GLY A 97 8.57 1.57 -7.93
N PRO A 98 9.83 2.00 -7.71
CA PRO A 98 10.13 3.35 -7.26
C PRO A 98 9.62 4.41 -8.23
N TYR A 99 9.07 5.51 -7.70
CA TYR A 99 8.55 6.61 -8.51
C TYR A 99 9.65 7.19 -9.42
N LEU A 100 9.36 7.35 -10.72
CA LEU A 100 10.31 7.78 -11.76
C LEU A 100 11.58 6.92 -11.86
N GLY A 101 11.51 5.64 -11.48
CA GLY A 101 12.67 4.75 -11.40
C GLY A 101 13.58 5.02 -10.20
N GLY A 102 13.13 5.86 -9.26
CA GLY A 102 13.88 6.27 -8.07
C GLY A 102 14.58 7.62 -8.25
N PRO A 103 15.03 8.25 -7.14
CA PRO A 103 15.75 9.51 -7.20
C PRO A 103 17.15 9.32 -7.79
N LEU A 104 17.61 10.28 -8.60
CA LEU A 104 18.99 10.29 -9.14
C LEU A 104 20.05 10.31 -8.03
N GLU A 105 19.72 10.96 -6.91
CA GLU A 105 20.55 11.03 -5.72
C GLU A 105 19.65 10.85 -4.49
N ILE A 106 19.98 9.86 -3.65
CA ILE A 106 19.31 9.65 -2.37
C ILE A 106 19.96 10.57 -1.34
N LYS A 107 19.22 11.55 -0.83
CA LYS A 107 19.72 12.42 0.24
C LYS A 107 19.52 11.84 1.63
N ASN A 108 18.49 11.01 1.80
CA ASN A 108 18.19 10.32 3.05
C ASN A 108 17.27 9.13 2.79
N THR A 109 17.54 7.97 3.38
CA THR A 109 16.59 6.84 3.40
C THR A 109 15.74 6.82 4.67
N ASN A 110 16.19 7.49 5.74
CA ASN A 110 15.49 7.54 7.01
C ASN A 110 14.17 8.30 6.86
N GLY A 111 13.08 7.67 7.29
CA GLY A 111 11.74 8.23 7.26
C GLY A 111 10.99 8.05 5.94
N ALA A 112 11.59 7.45 4.90
CA ALA A 112 10.85 7.14 3.67
C ALA A 112 9.69 6.16 3.94
N GLY A 113 9.94 5.12 4.75
CA GLY A 113 8.90 4.20 5.22
C GLY A 113 7.83 4.88 6.10
N ASP A 114 8.23 5.81 6.98
CA ASP A 114 7.29 6.59 7.80
C ASP A 114 6.38 7.48 6.96
N ALA A 115 6.92 7.99 5.83
CA ALA A 115 6.19 8.79 4.88
C ALA A 115 5.18 7.94 4.09
N ALA A 116 5.59 6.73 3.65
CA ALA A 116 4.69 5.73 3.07
C ALA A 116 3.53 5.40 4.02
N LEU A 117 3.84 5.17 5.30
CA LEU A 117 2.83 4.93 6.33
C LEU A 117 1.89 6.12 6.49
N SER A 118 2.41 7.36 6.46
CA SER A 118 1.59 8.56 6.55
C SER A 118 0.57 8.66 5.40
N ALA A 119 0.95 8.25 4.18
CA ALA A 119 0.04 8.18 3.04
C ALA A 119 -1.08 7.14 3.25
N LEU A 120 -0.75 5.95 3.78
CA LEU A 120 -1.75 4.93 4.13
C LEU A 120 -2.71 5.43 5.22
N LEU A 121 -2.19 6.05 6.28
CA LEU A 121 -3.00 6.61 7.36
C LEU A 121 -3.95 7.71 6.86
N HIS A 122 -3.50 8.52 5.91
CA HIS A 122 -4.34 9.53 5.27
C HIS A 122 -5.51 8.88 4.51
N ASP A 123 -5.27 7.82 3.73
CA ASP A 123 -6.34 7.11 3.02
C ASP A 123 -7.36 6.46 3.97
N MET A 124 -6.89 5.84 5.06
CA MET A 124 -7.77 5.28 6.10
C MET A 124 -8.60 6.37 6.80
N ALA A 125 -8.01 7.53 7.09
CA ALA A 125 -8.72 8.66 7.66
C ALA A 125 -9.77 9.22 6.69
N ALA A 126 -9.44 9.31 5.39
CA ALA A 126 -10.37 9.72 4.35
C ALA A 126 -11.59 8.78 4.26
N ASN A 127 -11.39 7.48 4.46
CA ASN A 127 -12.49 6.51 4.52
C ASN A 127 -13.46 6.82 5.66
N SER A 128 -12.95 7.04 6.87
CA SER A 128 -13.76 7.39 8.04
C SER A 128 -14.45 8.74 7.89
N PHE A 129 -13.75 9.73 7.33
CA PHE A 129 -14.32 11.05 7.03
C PHE A 129 -15.46 10.94 6.02
N HIS A 130 -15.23 10.29 4.88
CA HIS A 130 -16.24 10.13 3.83
C HIS A 130 -17.46 9.34 4.31
N GLN A 131 -17.30 8.39 5.24
CA GLN A 131 -18.42 7.66 5.84
C GLN A 131 -19.31 8.54 6.71
N LYS A 132 -18.72 9.50 7.43
CA LYS A 132 -19.48 10.43 8.27
C LYS A 132 -20.24 11.45 7.43
N GLU A 133 -19.59 11.99 6.39
CA GLU A 133 -20.18 13.03 5.55
C GLU A 133 -21.18 12.48 4.52
N VAL A 134 -20.92 11.29 3.98
CA VAL A 134 -21.73 10.67 2.91
C VAL A 134 -22.07 9.22 3.27
N PRO A 135 -22.86 8.97 4.34
CA PRO A 135 -23.12 7.62 4.85
C PRO A 135 -23.89 6.72 3.88
N THR A 136 -24.64 7.30 2.94
CA THR A 136 -25.42 6.56 1.92
C THR A 136 -24.62 6.24 0.65
N SER A 137 -23.33 6.56 0.61
CA SER A 137 -22.49 6.23 -0.54
C SER A 137 -22.32 4.72 -0.68
N GLU A 138 -22.35 4.23 -1.92
CA GLU A 138 -22.05 2.83 -2.27
C GLU A 138 -20.67 2.38 -1.75
N LYS A 139 -19.73 3.32 -1.52
CA LYS A 139 -18.43 3.02 -0.91
C LYS A 139 -18.54 2.43 0.51
N HIS A 140 -19.68 2.54 1.17
CA HIS A 140 -19.87 2.08 2.55
C HIS A 140 -20.87 0.93 2.67
N GLU A 141 -21.29 0.32 1.55
CA GLU A 141 -22.07 -0.94 1.56
C GLU A 141 -21.30 -2.08 2.23
N VAL A 142 -19.97 -2.01 2.19
CA VAL A 142 -19.05 -2.88 2.93
C VAL A 142 -18.12 -2.06 3.81
N ARG A 143 -17.74 -2.63 4.95
CA ARG A 143 -16.81 -2.00 5.88
C ARG A 143 -15.38 -2.26 5.43
N CYS A 144 -14.77 -1.27 4.79
CA CYS A 144 -13.35 -1.30 4.44
C CYS A 144 -12.51 -0.55 5.48
N LEU A 145 -11.23 -0.93 5.60
CA LEU A 145 -10.20 -0.17 6.29
C LEU A 145 -9.78 1.06 5.46
N THR A 146 -9.65 0.88 4.15
CA THR A 146 -9.14 1.90 3.23
C THR A 146 -10.25 2.50 2.37
N TYR A 147 -10.06 3.75 1.96
CA TYR A 147 -10.93 4.45 1.02
C TYR A 147 -10.64 4.03 -0.43
N SER A 148 -9.37 3.83 -0.74
CA SER A 148 -8.87 3.48 -2.08
C SER A 148 -8.39 2.02 -2.15
N SER A 149 -8.12 1.54 -3.37
CA SER A 149 -7.54 0.21 -3.57
C SER A 149 -6.09 0.11 -3.09
N LEU A 150 -5.59 -1.10 -2.89
CA LEU A 150 -4.17 -1.33 -2.60
C LEU A 150 -3.28 -0.66 -3.66
N SER A 151 -3.59 -0.82 -4.96
CA SER A 151 -2.82 -0.20 -6.04
C SER A 151 -2.77 1.33 -5.98
N GLN A 152 -3.88 1.99 -5.64
CA GLN A 152 -3.93 3.45 -5.52
C GLN A 152 -3.14 3.93 -4.30
N ILE A 153 -3.21 3.20 -3.19
CA ILE A 153 -2.44 3.51 -1.99
C ILE A 153 -0.94 3.28 -2.25
N CYS A 154 -0.58 2.22 -2.97
CA CYS A 154 0.79 1.97 -3.42
C CYS A 154 1.34 3.18 -4.21
N LYS A 155 0.59 3.67 -5.21
CA LYS A 155 0.95 4.87 -5.98
C LYS A 155 1.18 6.08 -5.07
N TYR A 156 0.25 6.33 -4.15
CA TYR A 156 0.34 7.48 -3.24
C TYR A 156 1.52 7.35 -2.25
N ALA A 157 1.67 6.20 -1.59
CA ALA A 157 2.73 5.92 -0.65
C ALA A 157 4.11 6.00 -1.32
N ASN A 158 4.26 5.43 -2.52
CA ASN A 158 5.51 5.49 -3.29
C ASN A 158 5.90 6.94 -3.63
N ARG A 159 4.92 7.75 -4.05
CA ARG A 159 5.13 9.16 -4.36
C ARG A 159 5.57 9.96 -3.13
N VAL A 160 4.97 9.70 -1.97
CA VAL A 160 5.29 10.37 -0.70
C VAL A 160 6.68 9.94 -0.18
N SER A 161 7.02 8.65 -0.28
CA SER A 161 8.37 8.15 0.01
C SER A 161 9.42 8.87 -0.83
N TYR A 162 9.16 9.04 -2.13
CA TYR A 162 10.06 9.74 -3.04
C TYR A 162 10.36 11.19 -2.59
N GLU A 163 9.36 11.95 -2.13
CA GLU A 163 9.62 13.30 -1.61
C GLU A 163 10.58 13.29 -0.43
N VAL A 164 10.46 12.31 0.48
CA VAL A 164 11.38 12.20 1.61
C VAL A 164 12.79 11.80 1.16
N LEU A 165 12.91 10.90 0.19
CA LEU A 165 14.22 10.47 -0.34
C LEU A 165 15.03 11.60 -0.98
N THR A 166 14.37 12.65 -1.49
CA THR A 166 14.99 13.77 -2.20
C THR A 166 15.38 14.95 -1.29
N GLN A 167 15.17 14.83 0.02
CA GLN A 167 15.52 15.84 1.03
C GLN A 167 16.29 15.23 2.22
N HIS A 168 16.91 16.07 3.05
CA HIS A 168 17.64 15.59 4.24
C HIS A 168 16.73 15.31 5.44
N SER A 169 15.63 16.05 5.57
CA SER A 169 14.70 15.90 6.69
C SER A 169 13.80 14.68 6.49
N PRO A 170 13.56 13.84 7.51
CA PRO A 170 12.53 12.79 7.44
C PRO A 170 11.10 13.36 7.49
N ARG A 171 10.94 14.66 7.75
CA ARG A 171 9.64 15.35 7.82
C ARG A 171 9.44 16.23 6.60
N LEU A 172 8.32 16.03 5.90
CA LEU A 172 7.85 16.92 4.85
C LEU A 172 7.34 18.23 5.45
N SER A 173 7.70 19.36 4.84
CA SER A 173 7.24 20.70 5.22
C SER A 173 6.20 21.27 4.25
N ARG A 174 5.87 20.53 3.19
CA ARG A 174 4.92 20.91 2.14
C ARG A 174 4.11 19.69 1.70
N ALA A 175 2.91 19.94 1.19
CA ALA A 175 2.08 18.90 0.57
C ALA A 175 2.65 18.48 -0.79
N LEU A 176 2.11 17.39 -1.34
CA LEU A 176 2.30 17.06 -2.74
C LEU A 176 1.67 18.15 -3.63
N PRO A 177 2.26 18.46 -4.80
CA PRO A 177 1.67 19.41 -5.74
C PRO A 177 0.29 18.93 -6.26
N GLU A 178 -0.68 19.84 -6.36
CA GLU A 178 -2.08 19.53 -6.73
C GLU A 178 -2.27 19.07 -8.19
N ARG A 179 -1.34 19.44 -9.07
CA ARG A 179 -1.30 19.02 -10.48
C ARG A 179 0.00 18.30 -10.73
N GLU A 180 -0.09 16.98 -10.78
CA GLU A 180 0.89 16.13 -11.42
C GLU A 180 0.17 15.47 -12.60
N ASP A 181 0.61 15.77 -13.82
CA ASP A 181 0.13 15.13 -15.07
C ASP A 181 0.39 13.60 -15.09
N SER A 182 0.87 13.03 -13.98
CA SER A 182 1.77 11.89 -13.99
C SER A 182 1.31 10.68 -13.15
N LEU A 183 0.15 10.76 -12.47
CA LEU A 183 -0.44 9.55 -11.87
C LEU A 183 -0.97 8.56 -12.92
N GLU A 184 -1.22 9.04 -14.14
CA GLU A 184 -1.58 8.23 -15.32
C GLU A 184 -0.52 8.23 -16.43
N GLU A 185 0.10 9.37 -16.81
CA GLU A 185 0.95 9.41 -18.01
C GLU A 185 2.39 8.90 -17.81
N THR A 186 3.02 9.07 -16.64
CA THR A 186 4.47 8.76 -16.53
C THR A 186 4.79 7.33 -16.11
N TYR A 187 3.79 6.50 -15.80
CA TYR A 187 4.04 5.19 -15.19
C TYR A 187 4.33 4.08 -16.22
N TRP A 188 4.09 4.32 -17.52
CA TRP A 188 4.26 3.32 -18.59
C TRP A 188 5.25 3.72 -19.69
N ASP A 189 5.78 4.95 -19.68
CA ASP A 189 6.78 5.41 -20.63
C ASP A 189 8.19 5.22 -20.09
N ARG A 190 8.62 3.95 -19.90
CA ARG A 190 10.03 3.51 -19.97
C ARG A 190 10.20 2.01 -19.86
#